data_AF-B9Y7C9-F1
#
_entry.id   AF-B9Y7C9-F1
#
_cell.length_a   1.000
_cell.length_b   1.000
_cell.length_c   1.000
_cell.angle_alpha   90.00
_cell.angle_beta   90.00
_cell.angle_gamma   90.00
#
_symmetry.space_group_name_H-M   'P 1'
#
loop_
_entity.id
_entity.type
_entity.pdbx_description
1 polymer ?
#
loop_
_entity_poly.entity_id
_entity_poly.type
_entity_poly.pdbx_seq_one_letter_code
_entity_poly.pdbx_strand_id
1 'polypeptide(L)'
;MLRVGDELITLIDPDAPASEAYRTLRTNILMRNFDRDMKVINIISTTAQEGKSTCVLNLAMVYAQLQKKVLVIDLDLRMPTIHKKLKLKNKKGISDIIGHQAEFEE
;
A
#
# COMPACT_ATOMS: atom_id res chain seq x y z
N MET A 1 13.67 3.66 -9.84
CA MET A 1 13.11 2.31 -10.00
C MET A 1 12.83 1.75 -8.60
N LEU A 2 11.58 1.42 -8.26
CA LEU A 2 11.24 0.81 -6.97
C LEU A 2 12.00 -0.50 -6.82
N ARG A 3 12.78 -0.65 -5.74
CA ARG A 3 13.45 -1.91 -5.41
C ARG A 3 12.45 -2.79 -4.68
N VAL A 4 11.73 -3.60 -5.43
CA VAL A 4 10.65 -4.44 -4.92
C VAL A 4 11.23 -5.71 -4.28
N GLY A 5 10.77 -6.04 -3.07
CA GLY A 5 11.00 -7.35 -2.44
C GLY A 5 9.95 -8.38 -2.89
N ASP A 6 10.10 -9.63 -2.46
CA ASP A 6 9.27 -10.78 -2.87
C ASP A 6 7.78 -10.68 -2.51
N GLU A 7 7.39 -9.60 -1.83
CA GLU A 7 6.07 -9.35 -1.24
C GLU A 7 5.03 -8.83 -2.24
N LEU A 8 5.45 -8.38 -3.42
CA LEU A 8 4.59 -7.81 -4.46
C LEU A 8 4.31 -8.86 -5.54
N ILE A 9 3.50 -9.87 -5.21
CA ILE A 9 3.11 -10.93 -6.16
C ILE A 9 2.49 -10.36 -7.43
N THR A 10 1.73 -9.26 -7.31
CA THR A 10 1.13 -8.52 -8.44
C THR A 10 2.11 -7.94 -9.44
N LEU A 11 3.39 -7.86 -9.08
CA LEU A 11 4.50 -7.48 -9.96
C LEU A 11 5.35 -8.69 -10.36
N ILE A 12 5.60 -9.61 -9.43
CA ILE A 12 6.52 -10.76 -9.62
C ILE A 12 5.89 -11.83 -10.52
N ASP A 13 4.62 -12.15 -10.27
CA ASP A 13 3.84 -13.09 -11.05
C ASP A 13 2.43 -12.51 -11.29
N PRO A 14 2.29 -11.64 -12.30
CA PRO A 14 1.01 -11.00 -12.61
C PRO A 14 -0.12 -11.99 -12.96
N ASP A 15 0.21 -13.19 -13.44
CA ASP A 15 -0.77 -14.18 -13.88
C ASP A 15 -1.16 -15.16 -12.76
N ALA A 16 -0.50 -15.07 -11.60
CA ALA A 16 -0.84 -15.87 -10.43
C ALA A 16 -2.31 -15.65 -9.99
N PRO A 17 -2.99 -16.70 -9.48
CA PRO A 17 -4.33 -16.57 -8.89
C PRO A 17 -4.41 -15.51 -7.78
N ALA A 18 -3.34 -15.36 -6.98
CA ALA A 18 -3.26 -14.32 -5.96
C ALA A 18 -3.27 -12.91 -6.55
N SER A 19 -2.59 -12.69 -7.67
CA SER A 19 -2.59 -11.41 -8.38
C SER A 19 -3.99 -11.05 -8.90
N GLU A 20 -4.72 -12.04 -9.43
CA GLU A 20 -6.11 -11.84 -9.86
C GLU A 20 -7.06 -11.55 -8.70
N ALA A 21 -6.84 -12.16 -7.53
CA ALA A 21 -7.60 -11.84 -6.33
C ALA A 21 -7.45 -10.36 -5.93
N TYR A 22 -6.25 -9.78 -6.05
CA TYR A 22 -6.05 -8.34 -5.82
C TYR A 22 -6.74 -7.46 -6.88
N ARG A 23 -6.74 -7.85 -8.15
CA ARG A 23 -7.49 -7.13 -9.21
C ARG A 23 -8.99 -7.16 -8.96
N THR A 24 -9.51 -8.32 -8.55
CA THR A 24 -10.91 -8.50 -8.16
C THR A 24 -11.27 -7.61 -6.97
N LEU A 25 -10.43 -7.60 -5.92
CA LEU A 25 -10.62 -6.73 -4.76
C LEU A 25 -10.65 -5.25 -5.16
N ARG A 26 -9.71 -4.79 -5.98
CA ARG A 26 -9.67 -3.42 -6.51
C ARG A 26 -10.96 -3.08 -7.26
N THR A 27 -11.42 -3.95 -8.16
CA THR A 27 -12.67 -3.73 -8.92
C THR A 27 -13.87 -3.64 -7.99
N ASN A 28 -13.99 -4.52 -7.00
CA ASN A 28 -15.08 -4.49 -6.02
C ASN A 28 -15.10 -3.19 -5.21
N ILE A 29 -13.92 -2.68 -4.83
CA ILE A 29 -13.79 -1.41 -4.11
C ILE A 29 -14.22 -0.22 -4.99
N LEU A 30 -13.79 -0.20 -6.26
CA LEU A 30 -14.17 0.84 -7.22
C LEU A 30 -15.68 0.85 -7.48
N MET A 31 -16.29 -0.32 -7.65
CA MET A 31 -17.73 -0.44 -7.92
C MET A 31 -18.62 -0.04 -6.73
N ARG A 32 -18.18 -0.30 -5.49
CA ARG A 32 -18.93 0.12 -4.30
C ARG A 32 -19.00 1.64 -4.12
N ASN A 33 -18.10 2.38 -4.75
CA ASN A 33 -18.05 3.83 -4.68
C ASN A 33 -18.30 4.47 -6.04
N PHE A 34 -19.13 3.87 -6.89
CA PHE A 34 -19.41 4.43 -8.22
C PHE A 34 -19.91 5.89 -8.15
N ASP A 35 -20.67 6.23 -7.11
CA ASP A 35 -21.23 7.58 -6.91
C ASP A 35 -20.32 8.53 -6.08
N ARG A 36 -19.19 8.05 -5.54
CA ARG A 36 -18.27 8.85 -4.71
C ARG A 36 -16.83 8.62 -5.13
N ASP A 37 -16.08 9.69 -5.38
CA ASP A 37 -14.65 9.59 -5.68
C ASP A 37 -13.86 9.17 -4.40
N MET A 38 -13.83 7.87 -4.11
CA MET A 38 -13.16 7.33 -2.92
C MET A 38 -11.65 7.37 -3.12
N LYS A 39 -11.00 8.34 -2.48
CA LYS A 39 -9.55 8.59 -2.58
C LYS A 39 -8.73 7.95 -1.47
N VAL A 40 -9.34 7.60 -0.35
CA VAL A 40 -8.64 7.13 0.86
C VAL A 40 -9.19 5.77 1.29
N ILE A 41 -8.30 4.80 1.47
CA ILE A 41 -8.60 3.46 1.93
C ILE A 41 -7.71 3.17 3.13
N ASN A 42 -8.32 2.80 4.26
CA ASN A 42 -7.59 2.32 5.43
C ASN A 42 -7.67 0.79 5.50
N ILE A 43 -6.54 0.12 5.70
CA ILE A 43 -6.47 -1.34 5.88
C ILE A 43 -6.02 -1.64 7.30
N ILE A 44 -6.91 -2.28 8.06
CA ILE A 44 -6.68 -2.68 9.45
C ILE A 44 -6.83 -4.19 9.58
N SER A 45 -6.25 -4.75 10.63
CA SER A 45 -6.31 -6.17 10.95
C SER A 45 -6.53 -6.33 12.45
N THR A 46 -7.11 -7.45 12.90
CA THR A 46 -7.41 -7.65 14.32
C THR A 46 -6.18 -8.03 15.12
N THR A 47 -5.21 -8.70 14.48
CA THR A 47 -3.96 -9.11 15.12
C THR A 47 -2.74 -8.78 14.26
N ALA A 48 -1.55 -8.85 14.87
CA ALA A 48 -0.29 -8.68 14.16
C ALA A 48 -0.05 -9.87 13.20
N GLN A 49 0.72 -9.64 12.13
CA GLN A 49 1.14 -10.67 11.17
C GLN A 49 0.03 -11.28 10.28
N GLU A 50 -1.18 -10.73 10.25
CA GLU A 50 -2.28 -11.13 9.35
C GLU A 50 -2.08 -10.69 7.87
N GLY A 51 -0.87 -10.28 7.48
CA GLY A 51 -0.58 -9.90 6.09
C GLY A 51 -1.09 -8.51 5.67
N LYS A 52 -1.57 -7.67 6.60
CA LYS A 52 -2.11 -6.32 6.29
C LYS A 52 -1.20 -5.49 5.37
N SER A 53 0.10 -5.42 5.68
CA SER A 53 1.07 -4.63 4.92
C SER A 53 1.30 -5.20 3.51
N THR A 54 1.27 -6.52 3.36
CA THR A 54 1.37 -7.19 2.05
C THR A 54 0.12 -6.92 1.20
N CYS A 55 -1.06 -6.92 1.84
CA CYS A 55 -2.32 -6.53 1.20
C CYS A 55 -2.29 -5.07 0.73
N VAL A 56 -1.85 -4.13 1.59
CA VAL A 56 -1.69 -2.71 1.24
C VAL A 56 -0.82 -2.54 0.00
N LEU A 57 0.35 -3.19 -0.05
CA LEU A 57 1.28 -3.04 -1.16
C LEU A 57 0.75 -3.60 -2.47
N ASN A 58 0.19 -4.81 -2.46
CA ASN A 58 -0.36 -5.41 -3.68
C ASN A 58 -1.62 -4.68 -4.16
N LEU A 59 -2.48 -4.24 -3.25
CA LEU A 59 -3.64 -3.43 -3.61
C LEU A 59 -3.19 -2.10 -4.24
N ALA A 60 -2.23 -1.41 -3.63
CA ALA A 60 -1.66 -0.17 -4.17
C ALA A 60 -1.06 -0.39 -5.57
N MET A 61 -0.36 -1.52 -5.78
CA MET A 61 0.22 -1.86 -7.08
C MET A 61 -0.85 -2.04 -8.16
N VAL A 62 -1.93 -2.79 -7.90
CA VAL A 62 -3.00 -2.97 -8.90
C VAL A 62 -3.78 -1.68 -9.17
N TYR A 63 -3.82 -0.72 -8.23
CA TYR A 63 -4.32 0.63 -8.50
C TYR A 63 -3.34 1.44 -9.37
N ALA A 64 -2.03 1.37 -9.07
CA ALA A 64 -1.00 2.06 -9.86
C ALA A 64 -0.93 1.53 -11.30
N GLN A 65 -1.18 0.24 -11.52
CA GLN A 65 -1.30 -0.37 -12.86
C GLN A 65 -2.46 0.21 -13.69
N LEU A 66 -3.48 0.81 -13.06
CA LEU A 66 -4.52 1.59 -13.75
C LEU A 66 -4.09 3.05 -14.02
N GLN A 67 -2.79 3.35 -13.94
CA GLN A 67 -2.22 4.69 -14.09
C GLN A 67 -2.77 5.72 -13.08
N LYS A 68 -3.29 5.26 -11.94
CA LYS A 68 -3.68 6.14 -10.84
C LYS A 68 -2.43 6.58 -10.07
N LYS A 69 -2.42 7.83 -9.58
CA LYS A 69 -1.44 8.28 -8.58
C LYS A 69 -1.81 7.66 -7.23
N VAL A 70 -0.94 6.82 -6.68
CA VAL A 70 -1.19 6.09 -5.43
C VAL A 70 -0.12 6.45 -4.41
N LEU A 71 -0.55 6.85 -3.21
CA LEU A 71 0.30 7.08 -2.06
C LEU A 71 0.01 6.01 -1.00
N VAL A 72 1.05 5.31 -0.55
CA VAL A 72 0.99 4.38 0.59
C VAL A 72 1.57 5.07 1.80
N ILE A 73 0.78 5.16 2.88
CA ILE A 73 1.20 5.74 4.16
C ILE A 73 1.20 4.62 5.21
N ASP A 74 2.35 4.36 5.83
CA ASP A 74 2.46 3.39 6.93
C ASP A 74 2.17 4.09 8.26
N LEU A 75 0.95 3.89 8.77
CA LEU A 75 0.50 4.44 10.06
C LEU A 75 0.67 3.45 11.22
N ASP A 76 1.29 2.28 11.00
CA ASP A 76 1.71 1.38 12.09
C ASP A 76 3.04 1.87 12.68
N LEU A 77 2.97 2.87 13.57
CA LEU A 77 4.15 3.48 14.19
C LEU A 77 4.87 2.58 15.19
N ARG A 78 4.23 1.49 15.65
CA ARG A 78 4.84 0.57 16.62
C ARG A 78 5.73 -0.46 15.93
N MET A 79 5.24 -1.04 14.84
CA MET A 79 5.98 -2.04 14.07
C MET A 79 5.88 -1.76 12.57
N PRO A 80 6.45 -0.64 12.08
CA PRO A 80 6.37 -0.29 10.67
C PRO A 80 7.13 -1.31 9.81
N THR A 81 6.47 -1.77 8.74
CA THR A 81 6.98 -2.87 7.89
C THR A 81 7.06 -2.50 6.42
N ILE A 82 6.34 -1.47 5.96
CA ILE A 82 6.29 -1.10 4.55
C ILE A 82 7.66 -0.72 4.01
N HIS A 83 8.41 0.12 4.74
CA HIS A 83 9.75 0.54 4.32
C HIS A 83 10.71 -0.65 4.18
N LYS A 84 10.60 -1.68 5.03
CA LYS A 84 11.42 -2.90 4.96
C LYS A 84 11.09 -3.71 3.71
N LYS A 85 9.79 -3.92 3.46
CA LYS A 85 9.29 -4.68 2.28
C LYS A 85 9.68 -4.01 0.96
N LEU A 86 9.74 -2.68 0.93
CA LEU A 86 10.16 -1.89 -0.23
C LEU A 86 11.66 -1.55 -0.25
N LYS A 87 12.46 -2.08 0.69
CA LYS A 87 13.91 -1.82 0.81
C LYS A 87 14.24 -0.30 0.84
N LEU A 88 13.39 0.48 1.50
CA LEU A 88 13.52 1.94 1.69
C LEU A 88 14.16 2.26 3.04
N LYS A 89 14.88 3.38 3.09
CA LYS A 89 15.35 3.96 4.36
C LYS A 89 14.16 4.60 5.08
N ASN A 90 14.08 4.44 6.40
CA ASN A 90 13.04 5.05 7.24
C ASN A 90 13.68 6.01 8.27
N LYS A 91 14.48 6.96 7.79
CA LYS A 91 15.18 7.95 8.65
C LYS A 91 14.30 9.15 9.01
N LYS A 92 13.40 9.52 8.10
CA LYS A 92 12.37 10.53 8.26
C LYS A 92 11.09 9.94 7.68
N GLY A 93 9.98 10.06 8.38
CA GLY A 93 8.70 9.50 7.97
C GLY A 93 7.52 10.31 8.51
N ILE A 94 6.34 9.70 8.49
CA ILE A 94 5.08 10.37 8.84
C ILE A 94 5.07 10.92 10.27
N SER A 95 5.72 10.24 11.22
CA SER A 95 5.84 10.70 12.61
C SER A 95 6.63 12.00 12.72
N ASP A 96 7.69 12.15 11.93
CA ASP A 96 8.53 13.36 11.95
C ASP A 96 7.82 14.54 11.30
N ILE A 97 7.05 14.29 10.23
CA ILE A 97 6.24 15.31 9.56
C ILE A 97 5.16 15.83 10.51
N ILE A 98 4.41 14.92 11.15
CA ILE A 98 3.36 15.29 12.11
C ILE A 98 3.97 15.99 13.33
N GLY A 99 5.17 15.58 13.76
CA GLY A 99 5.90 16.19 14.87
C GLY A 99 6.63 17.49 14.52
N HIS A 100 6.49 18.02 13.31
CA HIS A 100 7.19 19.23 12.82
C HIS A 100 8.72 19.13 12.86
N GLN A 101 9.27 17.92 12.73
CA GLN A 101 10.71 17.63 12.66
C GLN A 101 11.20 17.41 11.22
N ALA A 102 10.27 17.32 10.26
CA ALA A 102 10.51 17.24 8.84
C ALA A 102 9.40 17.99 8.06
N GLU A 103 9.74 18.52 6.89
CA GLU A 103 8.78 19.10 5.95
C GLU A 103 8.21 18.02 5.02
N PHE A 104 6.98 18.21 4.58
CA PHE A 104 6.38 17.42 3.51
C PHE A 104 6.67 18.08 2.16
N GLU A 105 7.31 17.35 1.26
CA GLU A 105 7.57 17.76 -0.12
C GLU A 105 6.68 16.93 -1.06
N GLU A 106 6.02 17.59 -2.01
CA GLU A 106 5.10 16.98 -2.98
C GLU A 106 5.79 16.48 -4.25
#